data_AF-A0A257KFW4-F1
#
_entry.id   AF-A0A257KFW4-F1
#
_cell.length_a   1.000
_cell.length_b   1.000
_cell.length_c   1.000
_cell.angle_alpha   90.00
_cell.angle_beta   90.00
_cell.angle_gamma   90.00
#
_symmetry.space_group_name_H-M   'P 1'
#
loop_
_entity.id
_entity.type
_entity.pdbx_description
1 polymer ?
#
loop_
_entity_poly.entity_id
_entity_poly.type
_entity_poly.pdbx_seq_one_letter_code
_entity_poly.pdbx_strand_id
1 'polypeptide(L)'
;MNAIATHMRITNLQVTNEDVDTRTAAVSDLVATWGKLKDTETIIAKGAAIAEALGGAGTPSAVFGVEIEGAVQAHASAFLHSERPLEVGIIAGTAAIELISTTPGNSGWAVADILGTALWLALSFQPALEDVKREALRSSVLETARGRSTSGAEAARQRVAVNDFGEFTITAGEEVKAPASFKKATTATIEALRRNAALDREELDFLWWSQLGRSRLLNRMLVDVAEPVRLVAAGIEAAGYLRRLPCEVHRDVVLRTVREDPELDQSALLKTLGDDRAVLGQSYTNGLAGRLPEVFPLLHSLTAGAPSAEGGKIKRRSSEWGARALLEAGLVKLQASGPAKL
;
A
#
# COMPACT_ATOMS: atom_id res chain seq x y z
N MET A 1 12.42 -22.63 1.63
CA MET A 1 12.31 -23.15 3.01
C MET A 1 10.92 -22.77 3.51
N ASN A 2 10.14 -23.74 4.01
CA ASN A 2 8.71 -23.55 4.25
C ASN A 2 8.48 -22.58 5.42
N ALA A 3 8.30 -21.28 5.12
CA ALA A 3 8.23 -20.20 6.11
C ALA A 3 7.14 -20.45 7.17
N ILE A 4 6.04 -21.10 6.75
CA ILE A 4 4.91 -21.43 7.61
C ILE A 4 5.30 -22.33 8.78
N ALA A 5 6.16 -23.35 8.57
CA ALA A 5 6.58 -24.26 9.62
C ALA A 5 7.37 -23.55 10.75
N THR A 6 8.08 -22.48 10.39
CA THR A 6 8.80 -21.64 11.36
C THR A 6 7.81 -20.81 12.18
N HIS A 7 6.82 -20.21 11.54
CA HIS A 7 5.83 -19.37 12.20
C HIS A 7 4.80 -20.16 13.01
N MET A 8 4.46 -21.40 12.62
CA MET A 8 3.61 -22.29 13.43
C MET A 8 4.18 -22.59 14.83
N ARG A 9 5.49 -22.38 15.04
CA ARG A 9 6.13 -22.47 16.36
C ARG A 9 5.77 -21.33 17.33
N ILE A 10 4.98 -20.36 16.87
CA ILE A 10 4.35 -19.35 17.73
C ILE A 10 3.31 -20.03 18.63
N THR A 11 2.51 -20.96 18.11
CA THR A 11 1.43 -21.62 18.87
C THR A 11 1.80 -22.99 19.39
N ASN A 12 2.63 -23.76 18.67
CA ASN A 12 2.99 -25.13 19.07
C ASN A 12 4.50 -25.38 19.03
N LEU A 13 5.06 -25.93 20.11
CA LEU A 13 6.48 -26.34 20.16
C LEU A 13 6.79 -27.53 19.25
N GLN A 14 5.83 -28.45 19.11
CA GLN A 14 5.91 -29.61 18.22
C GLN A 14 4.96 -29.38 17.05
N VAL A 15 5.51 -29.00 15.90
CA VAL A 15 4.74 -28.80 14.66
C VAL A 15 4.87 -30.07 13.83
N THR A 16 3.74 -30.71 13.50
CA THR A 16 3.72 -31.93 12.67
C THR A 16 3.72 -31.58 11.17
N ASN A 17 4.08 -32.54 10.32
CA ASN A 17 3.98 -32.34 8.87
C ASN A 17 2.51 -32.13 8.44
N GLU A 18 1.57 -32.86 9.06
CA GLU A 18 0.13 -32.71 8.78
C GLU A 18 -0.36 -31.29 9.09
N ASP A 19 0.09 -30.69 10.20
CA ASP A 19 -0.21 -29.29 10.50
C ASP A 19 0.34 -28.35 9.41
N VAL A 20 1.59 -28.56 8.98
CA VAL A 20 2.22 -27.72 7.96
C VAL A 20 1.51 -27.86 6.62
N ASP A 21 1.21 -29.08 6.19
CA ASP A 21 0.63 -29.37 4.89
C ASP A 21 -0.81 -28.82 4.80
N THR A 22 -1.62 -29.02 5.84
CA THR A 22 -2.99 -28.48 5.90
C THR A 22 -3.02 -26.95 5.87
N ARG A 23 -2.14 -26.27 6.61
CA ARG A 23 -2.08 -24.80 6.59
C ARG A 23 -1.48 -24.26 5.29
N THR A 24 -0.54 -24.98 4.68
CA THR A 24 0.02 -24.61 3.37
C THR A 24 -1.07 -24.67 2.29
N ALA A 25 -1.92 -25.69 2.32
CA ALA A 25 -3.06 -25.80 1.41
C ALA A 25 -4.06 -24.65 1.60
N ALA A 26 -4.42 -24.33 2.85
CA ALA A 26 -5.29 -23.20 3.17
C ALA A 26 -4.69 -21.85 2.71
N VAL A 27 -3.37 -21.67 2.88
CA VAL A 27 -2.64 -20.49 2.37
C VAL A 27 -2.79 -20.36 0.86
N SER A 28 -2.58 -21.45 0.11
CA SER A 28 -2.73 -21.45 -1.35
C SER A 28 -4.16 -21.05 -1.77
N ASP A 29 -5.19 -21.55 -1.09
CA ASP A 29 -6.58 -21.21 -1.36
C ASP A 29 -6.89 -19.72 -1.09
N LEU A 30 -6.34 -19.18 0.00
CA LEU A 30 -6.45 -17.77 0.34
C LEU A 30 -5.72 -16.89 -0.69
N VAL A 31 -4.50 -17.25 -1.10
CA VAL A 31 -3.75 -16.53 -2.14
C VAL A 31 -4.55 -16.49 -3.45
N ALA A 32 -5.14 -17.61 -3.86
CA ALA A 32 -5.96 -17.69 -5.06
C ALA A 32 -7.25 -16.87 -4.96
N THR A 33 -7.85 -16.78 -3.77
CA THR A 33 -9.07 -16.02 -3.50
C THR A 33 -8.78 -14.52 -3.45
N TRP A 34 -7.80 -14.12 -2.65
CA TRP A 34 -7.39 -12.72 -2.47
C TRP A 34 -6.82 -12.13 -3.77
N GLY A 35 -6.05 -12.91 -4.54
CA GLY A 35 -5.50 -12.47 -5.82
C GLY A 35 -6.56 -12.15 -6.89
N LYS A 36 -7.83 -12.56 -6.70
CA LYS A 36 -8.95 -12.28 -7.60
C LYS A 36 -9.81 -11.10 -7.15
N LEU A 37 -9.50 -10.47 -6.02
CA LEU A 37 -10.21 -9.27 -5.55
C LEU A 37 -10.09 -8.14 -6.57
N LYS A 38 -11.22 -7.47 -6.84
CA LYS A 38 -11.29 -6.35 -7.80
C LYS A 38 -11.57 -5.02 -7.13
N ASP A 39 -12.30 -5.05 -6.02
CA ASP A 39 -12.64 -3.85 -5.28
C ASP A 39 -11.44 -3.38 -4.44
N THR A 40 -10.99 -2.16 -4.70
CA THR A 40 -9.79 -1.61 -4.06
C THR A 40 -9.99 -1.39 -2.57
N GLU A 41 -11.17 -0.93 -2.16
CA GLU A 41 -11.48 -0.72 -0.74
C GLU A 41 -11.44 -2.04 0.04
N THR A 42 -11.98 -3.12 -0.53
CA THR A 42 -11.92 -4.48 0.03
C THR A 42 -10.47 -4.97 0.17
N ILE A 43 -9.60 -4.70 -0.81
CA ILE A 43 -8.18 -5.08 -0.73
C ILE A 43 -7.46 -4.30 0.39
N ILE A 44 -7.76 -3.00 0.53
CA ILE A 44 -7.17 -2.17 1.59
C ILE A 44 -7.68 -2.63 2.97
N ALA A 45 -8.98 -2.89 3.10
CA ALA A 45 -9.58 -3.42 4.32
C ALA A 45 -9.01 -4.81 4.69
N LYS A 46 -8.67 -5.64 3.69
CA LYS A 46 -7.96 -6.90 3.91
C LYS A 46 -6.60 -6.68 4.56
N GLY A 47 -5.84 -5.68 4.10
CA GLY A 47 -4.57 -5.27 4.72
C GLY A 47 -4.75 -4.84 6.18
N ALA A 48 -5.80 -4.09 6.48
CA ALA A 48 -6.13 -3.69 7.86
C ALA A 48 -6.42 -4.92 8.75
N ALA A 49 -7.27 -5.84 8.28
CA ALA A 49 -7.64 -7.04 9.04
C ALA A 49 -6.44 -7.98 9.29
N ILE A 50 -5.55 -8.12 8.31
CA ILE A 50 -4.30 -8.88 8.49
C ILE A 50 -3.39 -8.19 9.50
N ALA A 51 -3.23 -6.86 9.42
CA ALA A 51 -2.42 -6.11 10.37
C ALA A 51 -2.98 -6.19 11.80
N GLU A 52 -4.30 -6.16 11.98
CA GLU A 52 -4.96 -6.37 13.26
C GLU A 52 -4.64 -7.76 13.84
N ALA A 53 -4.78 -8.82 13.03
CA ALA A 53 -4.50 -10.20 13.45
C ALA A 53 -3.01 -10.43 13.80
N LEU A 54 -2.10 -9.67 13.20
CA LEU A 54 -0.67 -9.75 13.48
C LEU A 54 -0.24 -8.89 14.68
N GLY A 55 -0.91 -7.75 14.90
CA GLY A 55 -0.59 -6.78 15.94
C GLY A 55 -1.20 -7.09 17.30
N GLY A 56 -0.93 -6.24 18.30
CA GLY A 56 -1.55 -6.26 19.62
C GLY A 56 -1.62 -7.66 20.28
N ALA A 57 -2.82 -8.06 20.71
CA ALA A 57 -3.07 -9.37 21.32
C ALA A 57 -3.07 -10.53 20.30
N GLY A 58 -3.06 -10.24 18.99
CA GLY A 58 -3.13 -11.26 17.93
C GLY A 58 -4.52 -11.85 17.77
N THR A 59 -5.55 -11.09 18.15
CA THR A 59 -6.96 -11.50 18.04
C THR A 59 -7.56 -10.86 16.79
N PRO A 60 -7.94 -11.63 15.76
CA PRO A 60 -8.60 -11.11 14.58
C PRO A 60 -10.04 -10.69 14.89
N SER A 61 -10.61 -9.79 14.09
CA SER A 61 -12.07 -9.60 14.08
C SER A 61 -12.81 -10.90 13.74
N ALA A 62 -14.02 -11.08 14.28
CA ALA A 62 -14.80 -12.31 14.09
C ALA A 62 -15.05 -12.62 12.60
N VAL A 63 -15.33 -11.60 11.79
CA VAL A 63 -15.56 -11.77 10.35
C VAL A 63 -14.30 -12.30 9.67
N PHE A 64 -13.13 -11.75 10.01
CA PHE A 64 -11.87 -12.20 9.42
C PHE A 64 -11.46 -13.58 9.93
N GLY A 65 -11.70 -13.87 11.22
CA GLY A 65 -11.49 -15.19 11.79
C GLY A 65 -12.29 -16.29 11.09
N VAL A 66 -13.57 -16.04 10.80
CA VAL A 66 -14.44 -16.96 10.06
C VAL A 66 -13.95 -17.23 8.63
N GLU A 67 -13.44 -16.20 7.94
CA GLU A 67 -12.88 -16.37 6.59
C GLU A 67 -11.68 -17.33 6.60
N ILE A 68 -10.75 -17.13 7.54
CA ILE A 68 -9.57 -17.98 7.65
C ILE A 68 -9.96 -19.37 8.14
N GLU A 69 -10.89 -19.47 9.08
CA GLU A 69 -11.44 -20.75 9.54
C GLU A 69 -12.00 -21.57 8.38
N GLY A 70 -12.81 -20.96 7.50
CA GLY A 70 -13.38 -21.65 6.35
C GLY A 70 -12.32 -22.20 5.39
N ALA A 71 -11.24 -21.45 5.15
CA ALA A 71 -10.13 -21.91 4.32
C ALA A 71 -9.36 -23.08 4.97
N VAL A 72 -9.17 -23.05 6.29
CA VAL A 72 -8.51 -24.16 7.00
C VAL A 72 -9.40 -25.38 7.11
N GLN A 73 -10.69 -25.22 7.40
CA GLN A 73 -11.65 -26.31 7.54
C GLN A 73 -11.84 -27.13 6.26
N ALA A 74 -11.50 -26.57 5.09
CA ALA A 74 -11.43 -27.33 3.83
C ALA A 74 -10.39 -28.46 3.87
N HIS A 75 -9.36 -28.34 4.70
CA HIS A 75 -8.25 -29.30 4.83
C HIS A 75 -8.13 -29.90 6.24
N ALA A 76 -8.71 -29.25 7.26
CA ALA A 76 -8.68 -29.66 8.66
C ALA A 76 -9.98 -29.24 9.37
N SER A 77 -11.02 -30.08 9.29
CA SER A 77 -12.40 -29.75 9.69
C SER A 77 -12.60 -29.38 11.16
N ALA A 78 -11.67 -29.76 12.05
CA ALA A 78 -11.74 -29.47 13.49
C ALA A 78 -11.17 -28.10 13.88
N PHE A 79 -10.67 -27.31 12.93
CA PHE A 79 -10.10 -26.00 13.22
C PHE A 79 -11.19 -24.99 13.62
N LEU A 80 -10.97 -24.26 14.71
CA LEU A 80 -11.82 -23.17 15.17
C LEU A 80 -10.97 -21.93 15.45
N HIS A 81 -11.29 -20.80 14.80
CA HIS A 81 -10.51 -19.57 14.96
C HIS A 81 -10.59 -19.00 16.38
N SER A 82 -11.69 -19.24 17.09
CA SER A 82 -11.93 -18.79 18.47
C SER A 82 -11.00 -19.48 19.47
N GLU A 83 -10.63 -20.74 19.23
CA GLU A 83 -9.71 -21.50 20.07
C GLU A 83 -8.24 -21.25 19.69
N ARG A 84 -7.98 -20.84 18.45
CA ARG A 84 -6.63 -20.68 17.89
C ARG A 84 -6.44 -19.33 17.18
N PRO A 85 -6.66 -18.18 17.85
CA PRO A 85 -6.62 -16.86 17.20
C PRO A 85 -5.25 -16.52 16.62
N LEU A 86 -4.16 -16.96 17.25
CA LEU A 86 -2.80 -16.73 16.74
C LEU A 86 -2.52 -17.51 15.44
N GLU A 87 -3.13 -18.70 15.25
CA GLU A 87 -2.99 -19.43 13.98
C GLU A 87 -3.62 -18.68 12.82
N VAL A 88 -4.69 -17.91 13.07
CA VAL A 88 -5.30 -17.03 12.07
C VAL A 88 -4.28 -16.02 11.55
N GLY A 89 -3.56 -15.34 12.46
CA GLY A 89 -2.52 -14.39 12.08
C GLY A 89 -1.36 -15.04 11.32
N ILE A 90 -0.96 -16.25 11.69
CA ILE A 90 0.11 -17.01 11.01
C ILE A 90 -0.27 -17.34 9.57
N ILE A 91 -1.46 -17.90 9.38
CA ILE A 91 -1.96 -18.29 8.05
C ILE A 91 -2.17 -17.05 7.19
N ALA A 92 -2.83 -16.03 7.74
CA ALA A 92 -3.09 -14.79 7.03
C ALA A 92 -1.80 -14.04 6.64
N GLY A 93 -0.84 -13.92 7.55
CA GLY A 93 0.45 -13.29 7.29
C GLY A 93 1.27 -14.06 6.25
N THR A 94 1.25 -15.39 6.29
CA THR A 94 1.95 -16.23 5.30
C THR A 94 1.31 -16.09 3.91
N ALA A 95 -0.02 -16.14 3.81
CA ALA A 95 -0.74 -15.91 2.57
C ALA A 95 -0.50 -14.50 2.01
N ALA A 96 -0.42 -13.49 2.87
CA ALA A 96 -0.07 -12.14 2.47
C ALA A 96 1.34 -12.10 1.84
N ILE A 97 2.34 -12.67 2.52
CA ILE A 97 3.73 -12.75 2.01
C ILE A 97 3.76 -13.43 0.65
N GLU A 98 3.10 -14.58 0.49
CA GLU A 98 3.11 -15.31 -0.78
C GLU A 98 2.49 -14.51 -1.92
N LEU A 99 1.33 -13.88 -1.68
CA LEU A 99 0.64 -13.05 -2.67
C LEU A 99 1.49 -11.84 -3.11
N ILE A 100 2.12 -11.15 -2.15
CA ILE A 100 2.87 -9.91 -2.44
C ILE A 100 4.32 -10.14 -2.86
N SER A 101 4.89 -11.33 -2.62
CA SER A 101 6.27 -11.68 -3.05
C SER A 101 6.39 -11.96 -4.55
N THR A 102 5.27 -11.95 -5.28
CA THR A 102 5.27 -12.07 -6.74
C THR A 102 6.07 -10.94 -7.39
N THR A 103 6.64 -11.20 -8.58
CA THR A 103 7.40 -10.17 -9.31
C THR A 103 6.48 -8.99 -9.68
N PRO A 104 6.87 -7.74 -9.40
CA PRO A 104 6.08 -6.59 -9.80
C PRO A 104 5.95 -6.46 -11.31
N GLY A 105 4.73 -6.17 -11.76
CA GLY A 105 4.47 -5.83 -13.15
C GLY A 105 4.60 -4.33 -13.39
N ASN A 106 4.49 -3.93 -14.65
CA ASN A 106 4.65 -2.54 -15.06
C ASN A 106 3.41 -1.66 -14.76
N SER A 107 2.34 -2.21 -14.17
CA SER A 107 1.14 -1.42 -13.85
C SER A 107 1.28 -0.63 -12.56
N GLY A 108 1.98 -1.17 -11.54
CA GLY A 108 2.06 -0.61 -10.19
C GLY A 108 0.72 -0.51 -9.46
N TRP A 109 -0.28 -1.29 -9.88
CA TRP A 109 -1.64 -1.24 -9.36
C TRP A 109 -2.36 -2.60 -9.46
N ALA A 110 -1.63 -3.69 -9.24
CA ALA A 110 -2.20 -5.01 -9.03
C ALA A 110 -2.68 -5.18 -7.58
N VAL A 111 -3.44 -6.24 -7.30
CA VAL A 111 -3.87 -6.61 -5.94
C VAL A 111 -2.69 -6.64 -4.97
N ALA A 112 -1.57 -7.24 -5.38
CA ALA A 112 -0.34 -7.30 -4.59
C ALA A 112 0.24 -5.91 -4.25
N ASP A 113 0.14 -4.92 -5.16
CA ASP A 113 0.64 -3.56 -4.93
C ASP A 113 -0.22 -2.82 -3.91
N ILE A 114 -1.54 -2.95 -4.03
CA ILE A 114 -2.51 -2.32 -3.13
C ILE A 114 -2.42 -2.95 -1.74
N LEU A 115 -2.43 -4.29 -1.66
CA LEU A 115 -2.34 -5.01 -0.40
C LEU A 115 -1.00 -4.76 0.30
N GLY A 116 0.12 -4.83 -0.44
CA GLY A 116 1.44 -4.50 0.09
C GLY A 116 1.49 -3.09 0.67
N THR A 117 0.89 -2.11 -0.02
CA THR A 117 0.88 -0.73 0.46
C THR A 117 0.01 -0.56 1.71
N ALA A 118 -1.17 -1.19 1.75
CA ALA A 118 -2.03 -1.16 2.92
C ALA A 118 -1.37 -1.81 4.15
N LEU A 119 -0.71 -2.96 3.97
CA LEU A 119 0.03 -3.65 5.01
C LEU A 119 1.23 -2.83 5.50
N TRP A 120 2.00 -2.23 4.59
CA TRP A 120 3.11 -1.37 4.97
C TRP A 120 2.62 -0.20 5.82
N LEU A 121 1.59 0.50 5.37
CA LEU A 121 1.01 1.63 6.10
C LEU A 121 0.51 1.24 7.50
N ALA A 122 -0.20 0.12 7.63
CA ALA A 122 -0.74 -0.33 8.90
C ALA A 122 0.35 -0.86 9.85
N LEU A 123 1.18 -1.81 9.38
CA LEU A 123 2.18 -2.48 10.22
C LEU A 123 3.31 -1.55 10.66
N SER A 124 3.71 -0.59 9.83
CA SER A 124 4.75 0.39 10.23
C SER A 124 4.25 1.43 11.23
N PHE A 125 2.93 1.52 11.44
CA PHE A 125 2.39 2.37 12.50
C PHE A 125 2.28 1.65 13.84
N GLN A 126 2.12 0.33 13.83
CA GLN A 126 2.02 -0.48 15.05
C GLN A 126 3.32 -0.49 15.87
N PRO A 127 3.23 -0.57 17.21
CA PRO A 127 4.40 -0.84 18.05
C PRO A 127 4.95 -2.24 17.79
N ALA A 128 6.25 -2.43 18.06
CA ALA A 128 6.85 -3.75 18.08
C ALA A 128 6.22 -4.61 19.19
N LEU A 129 6.08 -5.91 18.93
CA LEU A 129 5.57 -6.86 19.90
C LEU A 129 6.68 -7.35 20.83
N GLU A 130 6.35 -7.61 22.10
CA GLU A 130 7.28 -8.17 23.08
C GLU A 130 7.63 -9.65 22.77
N ASP A 131 6.67 -10.40 22.23
CA ASP A 131 6.90 -11.79 21.80
C ASP A 131 7.75 -11.81 20.52
N VAL A 132 8.99 -12.29 20.65
CA VAL A 132 9.98 -12.33 19.58
C VAL A 132 9.52 -13.13 18.36
N LYS A 133 8.77 -14.22 18.55
CA LYS A 133 8.32 -15.06 17.43
C LYS A 133 7.19 -14.39 16.66
N ARG A 134 6.24 -13.79 17.37
CA ARG A 134 5.17 -12.99 16.77
C ARG A 134 5.73 -11.77 16.06
N GLU A 135 6.67 -11.07 16.70
CA GLU A 135 7.34 -9.93 16.10
C GLU A 135 8.11 -10.31 14.82
N ALA A 136 8.78 -11.46 14.80
CA ALA A 136 9.46 -11.95 13.60
C ALA A 136 8.51 -12.16 12.42
N LEU A 137 7.30 -12.70 12.65
CA LEU A 137 6.27 -12.81 11.61
C LEU A 137 5.78 -11.43 11.17
N ARG A 138 5.39 -10.56 12.12
CA ARG A 138 4.89 -9.22 11.84
C ARG A 138 5.89 -8.40 11.02
N SER A 139 7.16 -8.42 11.43
CA SER A 139 8.28 -7.77 10.73
C SER A 139 8.53 -8.38 9.34
N SER A 140 8.44 -9.71 9.20
CA SER A 140 8.56 -10.36 7.88
C SER A 140 7.48 -9.87 6.90
N VAL A 141 6.22 -9.79 7.34
CA VAL A 141 5.12 -9.25 6.53
C VAL A 141 5.37 -7.78 6.20
N LEU A 142 5.78 -6.97 7.18
CA LEU A 142 6.09 -5.55 6.99
C LEU A 142 7.20 -5.32 5.96
N GLU A 143 8.32 -6.02 6.07
CA GLU A 143 9.45 -5.84 5.14
C GLU A 143 9.09 -6.33 3.73
N THR A 144 8.34 -7.43 3.61
CA THR A 144 7.85 -7.91 2.31
C THR A 144 6.88 -6.91 1.70
N ALA A 145 5.97 -6.35 2.50
CA ALA A 145 5.02 -5.31 2.09
C ALA A 145 5.73 -4.04 1.60
N ARG A 146 6.70 -3.56 2.37
CA ARG A 146 7.55 -2.42 1.99
C ARG A 146 8.28 -2.70 0.68
N GLY A 147 8.95 -3.84 0.57
CA GLY A 147 9.69 -4.23 -0.63
C GLY A 147 8.81 -4.34 -1.87
N ARG A 148 7.59 -4.89 -1.74
CA ARG A 148 6.62 -4.93 -2.84
C ARG A 148 6.19 -3.54 -3.27
N SER A 149 5.82 -2.67 -2.32
CA SER A 149 5.36 -1.32 -2.61
C SER A 149 6.43 -0.48 -3.29
N THR A 150 7.68 -0.52 -2.80
CA THR A 150 8.78 0.24 -3.41
C THR A 150 9.12 -0.30 -4.80
N SER A 151 9.35 -1.61 -4.93
CA SER A 151 9.73 -2.23 -6.20
C SER A 151 8.62 -2.11 -7.25
N GLY A 152 7.35 -2.23 -6.86
CA GLY A 152 6.21 -2.03 -7.75
C GLY A 152 6.05 -0.58 -8.19
N ALA A 153 6.28 0.39 -7.30
CA ALA A 153 6.24 1.80 -7.65
C ALA A 153 7.38 2.19 -8.62
N GLU A 154 8.58 1.60 -8.47
CA GLU A 154 9.68 1.80 -9.41
C GLU A 154 9.41 1.13 -10.77
N ALA A 155 8.97 -0.14 -10.76
CA ALA A 155 8.62 -0.87 -11.99
C ALA A 155 7.52 -0.17 -12.81
N ALA A 156 6.55 0.45 -12.13
CA ALA A 156 5.48 1.19 -12.78
C ALA A 156 5.97 2.40 -13.59
N ARG A 157 7.16 2.93 -13.28
CA ARG A 157 7.75 4.11 -13.90
C ARG A 157 8.81 3.77 -14.95
N GLN A 158 9.08 2.49 -15.17
CA GLN A 158 9.94 2.08 -16.26
C GLN A 158 9.28 2.41 -17.60
N ARG A 159 10.07 3.07 -18.45
CA ARG A 159 9.71 3.35 -19.84
C ARG A 159 9.66 2.06 -20.63
N VAL A 160 8.70 1.98 -21.54
CA VAL A 160 8.60 0.88 -22.48
C VAL A 160 9.27 1.29 -23.79
N ALA A 161 10.03 0.38 -24.38
CA ALA A 161 10.63 0.61 -25.68
C ALA A 161 9.55 0.89 -26.74
N VAL A 162 9.77 1.92 -27.55
CA VAL A 162 8.88 2.26 -28.67
C VAL A 162 9.46 1.60 -29.91
N ASN A 163 8.98 0.39 -30.21
CA ASN A 163 9.38 -0.33 -31.41
C ASN A 163 8.64 0.20 -32.64
N ASP A 164 9.21 -0.03 -33.82
CA ASP A 164 8.52 0.22 -35.09
C ASP A 164 7.19 -0.55 -35.18
N PHE A 165 6.29 -0.08 -36.04
CA PHE A 165 5.05 -0.80 -36.29
C PHE A 165 5.33 -2.21 -36.80
N GLY A 166 4.52 -3.17 -36.37
CA GLY A 166 4.57 -4.53 -36.88
C GLY A 166 4.21 -4.60 -38.36
N GLU A 167 4.47 -5.75 -38.98
CA GLU A 167 4.11 -5.99 -40.38
C GLU A 167 2.60 -5.83 -40.59
N PHE A 168 2.24 -5.00 -41.56
CA PHE A 168 0.86 -4.80 -41.99
C PHE A 168 0.71 -5.27 -43.44
N THR A 169 0.05 -6.40 -43.61
CA THR A 169 -0.24 -6.98 -44.93
C THR A 169 -1.74 -6.99 -45.18
N ILE A 170 -2.16 -6.49 -46.35
CA ILE A 170 -3.53 -6.61 -46.85
C ILE A 170 -3.55 -7.75 -47.88
N THR A 171 -4.22 -8.84 -47.56
CA THR A 171 -4.43 -9.95 -48.49
C THR A 171 -5.68 -9.67 -49.33
N ALA A 172 -5.57 -9.77 -50.65
CA ALA A 172 -6.70 -9.61 -51.56
C ALA A 172 -7.81 -10.63 -51.25
N GLY A 173 -9.06 -10.17 -51.14
CA GLY A 173 -10.21 -10.99 -50.73
C GLY A 173 -10.40 -11.13 -49.22
N GLU A 174 -9.51 -10.57 -48.40
CA GLU A 174 -9.64 -10.51 -46.94
C GLU A 174 -9.66 -9.07 -46.39
N GLU A 175 -10.14 -8.10 -47.19
CA GLU A 175 -10.11 -6.67 -46.85
C GLU A 175 -10.85 -6.38 -45.53
N VAL A 176 -11.86 -7.20 -45.20
CA VAL A 176 -12.61 -7.12 -43.93
C VAL A 176 -11.72 -7.33 -42.70
N LYS A 177 -10.59 -8.05 -42.82
CA LYS A 177 -9.62 -8.29 -41.74
C LYS A 177 -8.57 -7.16 -41.61
N ALA A 178 -8.49 -6.25 -42.58
CA ALA A 178 -7.49 -5.19 -42.59
C ALA A 178 -7.52 -4.30 -41.33
N PRO A 179 -8.69 -3.87 -40.79
CA PRO A 179 -8.72 -3.08 -39.54
C PRO A 179 -8.16 -3.83 -38.33
N ALA A 180 -8.39 -5.13 -38.22
CA ALA A 180 -7.87 -5.95 -37.13
C ALA A 180 -6.36 -6.17 -37.26
N SER A 181 -5.87 -6.41 -38.48
CA SER A 181 -4.44 -6.52 -38.79
C SER A 181 -3.70 -5.21 -38.50
N PHE A 182 -4.25 -4.08 -38.94
CA PHE A 182 -3.73 -2.75 -38.63
C PHE A 182 -3.65 -2.52 -37.12
N LYS A 183 -4.76 -2.76 -36.40
CA LYS A 183 -4.77 -2.62 -34.95
C LYS A 183 -3.69 -3.48 -34.30
N LYS A 184 -3.53 -4.74 -34.73
CA LYS A 184 -2.50 -5.64 -34.18
C LYS A 184 -1.08 -5.12 -34.46
N ALA A 185 -0.82 -4.60 -35.65
CA ALA A 185 0.47 -4.04 -36.04
C ALA A 185 0.85 -2.75 -35.28
N THR A 186 -0.12 -1.91 -34.94
CA THR A 186 0.15 -0.58 -34.35
C THR A 186 -0.07 -0.49 -32.84
N THR A 187 -0.89 -1.38 -32.23
CA THR A 187 -1.34 -1.22 -30.83
C THR A 187 -0.17 -1.14 -29.86
N ALA A 188 0.82 -2.04 -29.95
CA ALA A 188 1.94 -2.07 -29.01
C ALA A 188 2.76 -0.76 -29.04
N THR A 189 3.07 -0.24 -30.22
CA THR A 189 3.78 1.04 -30.39
C THR A 189 2.97 2.21 -29.85
N ILE A 190 1.66 2.28 -30.14
CA ILE A 190 0.78 3.35 -29.67
C ILE A 190 0.64 3.30 -28.14
N GLU A 191 0.47 2.11 -27.55
CA GLU A 191 0.38 1.94 -26.10
C GLU A 191 1.69 2.32 -25.40
N ALA A 192 2.84 1.96 -25.97
CA ALA A 192 4.15 2.38 -25.45
C ALA A 192 4.30 3.91 -25.47
N LEU A 193 3.92 4.57 -26.56
CA LEU A 193 3.95 6.03 -26.68
C LEU A 193 3.04 6.72 -25.65
N ARG A 194 1.78 6.27 -25.52
CA ARG A 194 0.82 6.84 -24.57
C ARG A 194 1.28 6.65 -23.13
N ARG A 195 1.78 5.46 -22.80
CA ARG A 195 2.37 5.15 -21.50
C ARG A 195 3.52 6.09 -21.17
N ASN A 196 4.51 6.20 -22.05
CA ASN A 196 5.68 7.04 -21.83
C ASN A 196 5.28 8.51 -21.67
N ALA A 197 4.38 9.02 -22.53
CA ALA A 197 3.87 10.39 -22.44
C ALA A 197 3.10 10.67 -21.13
N ALA A 198 2.37 9.68 -20.61
CA ALA A 198 1.69 9.82 -19.32
C ALA A 198 2.67 9.86 -18.14
N LEU A 199 3.79 9.12 -18.21
CA LEU A 199 4.88 9.20 -17.24
C LEU A 199 5.60 10.56 -17.31
N ASP A 200 5.95 11.04 -18.52
CA ASP A 200 6.51 12.38 -18.73
C ASP A 200 5.62 13.45 -18.10
N ARG A 201 4.31 13.31 -18.28
CA ARG A 201 3.36 14.30 -17.77
C ARG A 201 3.31 14.30 -16.24
N GLU A 202 3.31 13.15 -15.58
CA GLU A 202 3.43 13.06 -14.12
C GLU A 202 4.73 13.71 -13.64
N GLU A 203 5.88 13.35 -14.25
CA GLU A 203 7.20 13.86 -13.87
C GLU A 203 7.28 15.39 -14.02
N LEU A 204 6.77 15.94 -15.11
CA LEU A 204 6.71 17.40 -15.34
C LEU A 204 5.78 18.11 -14.36
N ASP A 205 4.58 17.57 -14.13
CA ASP A 205 3.63 18.12 -13.15
C ASP A 205 4.24 18.16 -11.75
N PHE A 206 4.93 17.08 -11.37
CA PHE A 206 5.63 16.96 -10.10
C PHE A 206 6.82 17.91 -9.99
N LEU A 207 7.61 18.05 -11.07
CA LEU A 207 8.72 19.00 -11.15
C LEU A 207 8.22 20.44 -10.98
N TRP A 208 7.20 20.86 -11.73
CA TRP A 208 6.65 22.21 -11.62
C TRP A 208 6.12 22.48 -10.22
N TRP A 209 5.40 21.53 -9.63
CA TRP A 209 4.96 21.64 -8.24
C TRP A 209 6.15 21.84 -7.28
N SER A 210 7.24 21.05 -7.46
CA SER A 210 8.40 21.13 -6.58
C SER A 210 9.11 22.49 -6.60
N GLN A 211 8.97 23.26 -7.68
CA GLN A 211 9.61 24.57 -7.87
C GLN A 211 8.78 25.75 -7.34
N LEU A 212 7.49 25.56 -6.99
CA LEU A 212 6.59 26.67 -6.65
C LEU A 212 6.98 27.44 -5.37
N GLY A 213 7.77 26.85 -4.47
CA GLY A 213 8.17 27.48 -3.19
C GLY A 213 7.02 27.81 -2.24
N ARG A 214 5.78 27.49 -2.61
CA ARG A 214 4.53 27.83 -1.92
C ARG A 214 3.63 26.60 -1.81
N SER A 215 2.98 26.43 -0.66
CA SER A 215 1.91 25.45 -0.50
C SER A 215 0.61 25.98 -1.10
N ARG A 216 -0.01 25.19 -1.97
CA ARG A 216 -1.34 25.48 -2.53
C ARG A 216 -2.45 25.19 -1.51
N LEU A 217 -2.29 24.17 -0.65
CA LEU A 217 -3.25 23.84 0.41
C LEU A 217 -3.26 24.91 1.50
N LEU A 218 -2.09 25.29 2.01
CA LEU A 218 -1.95 26.27 3.09
C LEU A 218 -1.97 27.72 2.61
N ASN A 219 -1.96 27.93 1.28
CA ASN A 219 -1.97 29.23 0.62
C ASN A 219 -0.85 30.19 1.10
N ARG A 220 0.35 29.68 1.43
CA ARG A 220 1.49 30.50 1.91
C ARG A 220 2.85 29.90 1.55
N MET A 221 3.91 30.71 1.64
CA MET A 221 5.27 30.30 1.27
C MET A 221 5.76 29.19 2.20
N LEU A 222 6.42 28.17 1.65
CA LEU A 222 6.90 27.02 2.42
C LEU A 222 7.98 27.41 3.44
N VAL A 223 8.75 28.45 3.13
CA VAL A 223 9.78 29.02 4.03
C VAL A 223 9.18 29.53 5.35
N ASP A 224 7.94 30.03 5.31
CA ASP A 224 7.26 30.59 6.49
C ASP A 224 6.48 29.53 7.28
N VAL A 225 6.51 28.27 6.85
CA VAL A 225 5.79 27.15 7.48
C VAL A 225 6.78 26.31 8.29
N ALA A 226 6.42 26.04 9.54
CA ALA A 226 7.17 25.14 10.41
C ALA A 226 7.41 23.78 9.75
N GLU A 227 8.60 23.22 9.92
CA GLU A 227 9.04 22.03 9.16
C GLU A 227 8.08 20.83 9.22
N PRO A 228 7.54 20.42 10.39
CA PRO A 228 6.59 19.31 10.45
C PRO A 228 5.32 19.57 9.62
N VAL A 229 4.78 20.80 9.72
CA VAL A 229 3.59 21.22 8.97
C VAL A 229 3.87 21.27 7.48
N ARG A 230 5.04 21.81 7.11
CA ARG A 230 5.50 21.90 5.72
C ARG A 230 5.60 20.51 5.08
N LEU A 231 6.19 19.54 5.76
CA LEU A 231 6.42 18.20 5.21
C LEU A 231 5.12 17.41 5.08
N VAL A 232 4.22 17.48 6.06
CA VAL A 232 2.88 16.86 5.95
C VAL A 232 2.09 17.48 4.80
N ALA A 233 2.05 18.81 4.72
CA ALA A 233 1.38 19.51 3.62
C ALA A 233 1.99 19.16 2.25
N ALA A 234 3.32 19.12 2.15
CA ALA A 234 4.02 18.75 0.92
C ALA A 234 3.71 17.30 0.50
N GLY A 235 3.64 16.35 1.44
CA GLY A 235 3.27 14.97 1.16
C GLY A 235 1.84 14.86 0.61
N ILE A 236 0.88 15.53 1.24
CA ILE A 236 -0.53 15.55 0.79
C ILE A 236 -0.66 16.21 -0.59
N GLU A 237 0.00 17.35 -0.81
CA GLU A 237 -0.02 18.03 -2.12
C GLU A 237 0.62 17.20 -3.22
N ALA A 238 1.79 16.63 -2.96
CA ALA A 238 2.53 15.79 -3.90
C ALA A 238 1.69 14.60 -4.37
N ALA A 239 0.98 13.96 -3.45
CA ALA A 239 0.06 12.87 -3.78
C ALA A 239 -0.97 13.28 -4.85
N GLY A 240 -1.41 14.55 -4.82
CA GLY A 240 -2.31 15.16 -5.80
C GLY A 240 -1.82 15.07 -7.26
N TYR A 241 -0.52 14.91 -7.51
CA TYR A 241 0.05 14.82 -8.86
C TYR A 241 0.33 13.40 -9.33
N LEU A 242 0.36 12.42 -8.41
CA LEU A 242 0.72 11.04 -8.69
C LEU A 242 -0.31 10.29 -9.54
N ARG A 243 0.10 9.62 -10.62
CA ARG A 243 -0.77 8.71 -11.39
C ARG A 243 -0.57 7.24 -10.99
N ARG A 244 0.45 6.96 -10.19
CA ARG A 244 0.84 5.67 -9.62
C ARG A 244 1.32 5.85 -8.18
N LEU A 245 1.39 4.77 -7.40
CA LEU A 245 1.92 4.82 -6.03
C LEU A 245 3.29 5.52 -6.00
N PRO A 246 3.63 6.31 -4.97
CA PRO A 246 4.87 7.07 -4.93
C PRO A 246 6.10 6.14 -4.92
N CYS A 247 7.13 6.49 -5.68
CA CYS A 247 8.44 5.83 -5.65
C CYS A 247 9.49 6.65 -4.86
N GLU A 248 10.74 6.19 -4.79
CA GLU A 248 11.76 6.83 -3.95
C GLU A 248 12.03 8.28 -4.36
N VAL A 249 12.10 8.56 -5.65
CA VAL A 249 12.31 9.93 -6.17
C VAL A 249 11.21 10.90 -5.70
N HIS A 250 9.96 10.45 -5.64
CA HIS A 250 8.85 11.28 -5.17
C HIS A 250 8.99 11.60 -3.69
N ARG A 251 9.38 10.60 -2.90
CA ARG A 251 9.69 10.76 -1.48
C ARG A 251 10.81 11.79 -1.31
N ASP A 252 11.91 11.64 -2.01
CA ASP A 252 13.07 12.52 -1.84
C ASP A 252 12.77 13.96 -2.25
N VAL A 253 11.98 14.17 -3.31
CA VAL A 253 11.51 15.50 -3.69
C VAL A 253 10.57 16.08 -2.63
N VAL A 254 9.67 15.32 -2.01
CA VAL A 254 8.85 15.82 -0.88
C VAL A 254 9.75 16.23 0.30
N LEU A 255 10.79 15.45 0.56
CA LEU A 255 11.72 15.67 1.68
C LEU A 255 12.84 16.67 1.39
N ARG A 256 12.88 17.28 0.21
CA ARG A 256 13.94 18.25 -0.21
C ARG A 256 14.11 19.46 0.71
N THR A 257 13.13 19.73 1.57
CA THR A 257 13.12 20.88 2.49
C THR A 257 13.37 20.49 3.96
N VAL A 258 13.70 19.24 4.25
CA VAL A 258 14.09 18.78 5.59
C VAL A 258 15.36 19.51 6.03
N ARG A 259 15.41 19.96 7.29
CA ARG A 259 16.59 20.60 7.88
C ARG A 259 16.85 20.11 9.29
N GLU A 260 15.94 20.39 10.21
CA GLU A 260 16.08 20.03 11.64
C GLU A 260 15.61 18.60 11.90
N ASP A 261 14.63 18.14 11.14
CA ASP A 261 13.98 16.83 11.25
C ASP A 261 13.56 16.42 12.67
N PRO A 262 12.81 17.26 13.41
CA PRO A 262 12.49 17.00 14.80
C PRO A 262 11.59 15.76 14.94
N GLU A 263 11.76 15.05 16.06
CA GLU A 263 10.99 13.87 16.42
C GLU A 263 9.72 14.24 17.19
N LEU A 264 8.58 13.83 16.65
CA LEU A 264 7.25 14.13 17.18
C LEU A 264 6.42 12.85 17.27
N ASP A 265 5.74 12.66 18.39
CA ASP A 265 4.61 11.74 18.46
C ASP A 265 3.39 12.38 17.76
N GLN A 266 2.32 11.60 17.56
CA GLN A 266 1.15 12.07 16.82
C GLN A 266 0.43 13.22 17.54
N SER A 267 0.44 13.26 18.88
CA SER A 267 -0.17 14.35 19.66
C SER A 267 0.60 15.66 19.48
N ALA A 268 1.94 15.60 19.58
CA ALA A 268 2.83 16.72 19.35
C ALA A 268 2.74 17.23 17.90
N LEU A 269 2.62 16.32 16.92
CA LEU A 269 2.39 16.67 15.52
C LEU A 269 1.07 17.43 15.35
N LEU A 270 -0.05 16.91 15.87
CA LEU A 270 -1.35 17.56 15.79
C LEU A 270 -1.36 18.95 16.44
N LYS A 271 -0.69 19.09 17.59
CA LYS A 271 -0.50 20.38 18.25
C LYS A 271 0.31 21.36 17.37
N THR A 272 1.34 20.87 16.70
CA THR A 272 2.20 21.68 15.82
C THR A 272 1.45 22.10 14.56
N LEU A 273 0.57 21.24 14.02
CA LEU A 273 -0.30 21.55 12.89
C LEU A 273 -1.34 22.62 13.22
N GLY A 274 -1.83 22.68 14.46
CA GLY A 274 -2.78 23.70 14.91
C GLY A 274 -4.00 23.81 13.99
N ASP A 275 -4.30 25.03 13.53
CA ASP A 275 -5.44 25.31 12.67
C ASP A 275 -5.27 24.77 11.23
N ASP A 276 -4.03 24.60 10.77
CA ASP A 276 -3.74 24.06 9.42
C ASP A 276 -4.23 22.62 9.27
N ARG A 277 -4.37 21.89 10.39
CA ARG A 277 -4.94 20.54 10.43
C ARG A 277 -6.29 20.46 9.70
N ALA A 278 -7.17 21.44 9.92
CA ALA A 278 -8.52 21.41 9.34
C ALA A 278 -8.47 21.47 7.81
N VAL A 279 -7.56 22.30 7.26
CA VAL A 279 -7.35 22.43 5.82
C VAL A 279 -6.76 21.15 5.23
N LEU A 280 -5.76 20.58 5.90
CA LEU A 280 -5.08 19.35 5.46
C LEU A 280 -5.98 18.11 5.54
N GLY A 281 -6.88 18.05 6.52
CA GLY A 281 -7.82 16.96 6.72
C GLY A 281 -9.10 17.05 5.87
N GLN A 282 -9.43 18.22 5.32
CA GLN A 282 -10.76 18.49 4.76
C GLN A 282 -11.20 17.46 3.72
N SER A 283 -10.33 17.13 2.76
CA SER A 283 -10.62 16.19 1.66
C SER A 283 -10.80 14.74 2.09
N TYR A 284 -10.50 14.40 3.35
CA TYR A 284 -10.55 13.04 3.88
C TYR A 284 -11.74 12.80 4.82
N THR A 285 -12.49 13.86 5.14
CA THR A 285 -13.71 13.78 5.97
C THR A 285 -14.71 12.79 5.36
N ASN A 286 -15.20 11.84 6.15
CA ASN A 286 -16.12 10.77 5.72
C ASN A 286 -15.58 9.86 4.57
N GLY A 287 -14.29 9.96 4.26
CA GLY A 287 -13.62 9.18 3.23
C GLY A 287 -13.05 7.85 3.74
N LEU A 288 -12.26 7.21 2.89
CA LEU A 288 -11.58 5.94 3.19
C LEU A 288 -10.72 6.02 4.45
N ALA A 289 -10.01 7.15 4.65
CA ALA A 289 -9.19 7.38 5.84
C ALA A 289 -9.99 7.41 7.15
N GLY A 290 -11.27 7.80 7.09
CA GLY A 290 -12.16 7.74 8.24
C GLY A 290 -12.62 6.32 8.56
N ARG A 291 -12.79 5.47 7.54
CA ARG A 291 -13.29 4.09 7.67
C ARG A 291 -12.20 3.07 8.03
N LEU A 292 -10.96 3.33 7.64
CA LEU A 292 -9.81 2.44 7.85
C LEU A 292 -8.67 3.17 8.59
N PRO A 293 -8.88 3.64 9.84
CA PRO A 293 -7.89 4.39 10.61
C PRO A 293 -6.59 3.61 10.86
N GLU A 294 -6.63 2.28 10.81
CA GLU A 294 -5.48 1.39 10.98
C GLU A 294 -4.50 1.53 9.81
N VAL A 295 -5.01 1.76 8.60
CA VAL A 295 -4.20 1.96 7.38
C VAL A 295 -3.86 3.43 7.18
N PHE A 296 -4.75 4.35 7.57
CA PHE A 296 -4.56 5.79 7.37
C PHE A 296 -4.47 6.57 8.68
N PRO A 297 -3.57 6.19 9.61
CA PRO A 297 -3.53 6.78 10.94
C PRO A 297 -3.25 8.29 10.91
N LEU A 298 -2.40 8.77 10.00
CA LEU A 298 -2.10 10.19 9.89
C LEU A 298 -3.32 10.95 9.35
N LEU A 299 -3.85 10.56 8.18
CA LEU A 299 -5.00 11.26 7.58
C LEU A 299 -6.25 11.19 8.48
N HIS A 300 -6.48 10.05 9.13
CA HIS A 300 -7.54 9.91 10.13
C HIS A 300 -7.37 10.93 11.25
N SER A 301 -6.17 11.03 11.85
CA SER A 301 -5.91 11.96 12.95
C SER A 301 -6.04 13.43 12.55
N LEU A 302 -5.77 13.78 11.29
CA LEU A 302 -6.04 15.12 10.78
C LEU A 302 -7.53 15.44 10.80
N THR A 303 -8.39 14.49 10.43
CA THR A 303 -9.85 14.70 10.47
C THR A 303 -10.41 14.66 11.90
N ALA A 304 -10.05 13.65 12.68
CA ALA A 304 -10.56 13.42 14.04
C ALA A 304 -10.02 14.43 15.05
N GLY A 305 -8.82 14.98 14.84
CA GLY A 305 -8.19 15.91 15.78
C GLY A 305 -7.59 15.24 17.02
N ALA A 306 -7.46 13.91 16.98
CA ALA A 306 -6.88 13.12 18.04
C ALA A 306 -5.99 12.00 17.46
N PRO A 307 -5.01 11.49 18.23
CA PRO A 307 -4.24 10.31 17.84
C PRO A 307 -5.15 9.11 17.53
N SER A 308 -4.77 8.31 16.54
CA SER A 308 -5.63 7.24 15.99
C SER A 308 -5.39 5.86 16.60
N ALA A 309 -4.21 5.60 17.17
CA ALA A 309 -3.83 4.29 17.71
C ALA A 309 -2.65 4.40 18.69
N GLU A 310 -2.34 3.29 19.40
CA GLU A 310 -1.16 3.15 20.26
C GLU A 310 0.15 3.50 19.54
N GLY A 311 0.22 3.20 18.23
CA GLY A 311 1.30 3.60 17.34
C GLY A 311 1.58 5.11 17.31
N GLY A 312 0.59 5.93 17.62
CA GLY A 312 0.69 7.38 17.70
C GLY A 312 1.52 7.90 18.87
N LYS A 313 1.83 7.05 19.86
CA LYS A 313 2.73 7.39 20.99
C LYS A 313 4.21 7.28 20.60
N ILE A 314 4.52 6.60 19.49
CA ILE A 314 5.89 6.43 19.00
C ILE A 314 6.30 7.73 18.31
N LYS A 315 7.40 8.31 18.79
CA LYS A 315 8.02 9.48 18.16
C LYS A 315 8.60 9.09 16.80
N ARG A 316 8.33 9.91 15.79
CA ARG A 316 8.84 9.76 14.44
C ARG A 316 9.39 11.08 13.96
N ARG A 317 10.40 11.02 13.10
CA ARG A 317 10.97 12.20 12.48
C ARG A 317 9.96 12.90 11.59
N SER A 318 10.13 14.20 11.39
CA SER A 318 9.24 14.98 10.53
C SER A 318 9.28 14.50 9.08
N SER A 319 10.43 14.00 8.63
CA SER A 319 10.62 13.33 7.34
C SER A 319 9.80 12.04 7.20
N GLU A 320 9.66 11.26 8.27
CA GLU A 320 8.80 10.07 8.29
C GLU A 320 7.32 10.46 8.19
N TRP A 321 6.90 11.50 8.91
CA TRP A 321 5.52 12.01 8.81
C TRP A 321 5.20 12.54 7.41
N GLY A 322 6.13 13.27 6.77
CA GLY A 322 5.98 13.72 5.39
C GLY A 322 5.91 12.58 4.37
N ALA A 323 6.77 11.57 4.50
CA ALA A 323 6.75 10.39 3.64
C ALA A 323 5.47 9.56 3.82
N ARG A 324 5.00 9.42 5.07
CA ARG A 324 3.72 8.77 5.37
C ARG A 324 2.54 9.54 4.79
N ALA A 325 2.54 10.87 4.90
CA ALA A 325 1.51 11.72 4.30
C ALA A 325 1.42 11.50 2.78
N LEU A 326 2.57 11.42 2.10
CA LEU A 326 2.64 11.10 0.66
C LEU A 326 2.01 9.74 0.34
N LEU A 327 2.35 8.70 1.10
CA LEU A 327 1.88 7.34 0.84
C LEU A 327 0.39 7.17 1.16
N GLU A 328 -0.08 7.66 2.32
CA GLU A 328 -1.49 7.62 2.70
C GLU A 328 -2.35 8.40 1.72
N ALA A 329 -2.00 9.66 1.42
CA ALA A 329 -2.75 10.50 0.48
C ALA A 329 -2.70 9.93 -0.95
N GLY A 330 -1.56 9.36 -1.35
CA GLY A 330 -1.40 8.72 -2.65
C GLY A 330 -2.32 7.51 -2.82
N LEU A 331 -2.39 6.63 -1.81
CA LEU A 331 -3.27 5.47 -1.83
C LEU A 331 -4.75 5.88 -1.87
N VAL A 332 -5.18 6.86 -1.05
CA VAL A 332 -6.56 7.37 -1.07
C VAL A 332 -6.91 7.95 -2.44
N LYS A 333 -6.03 8.76 -3.04
CA LYS A 333 -6.27 9.35 -4.36
C LYS A 333 -6.44 8.28 -5.44
N LEU A 334 -5.53 7.31 -5.48
CA LEU A 334 -5.54 6.28 -6.50
C LEU A 334 -6.69 5.29 -6.29
N GLN A 335 -7.17 5.09 -5.07
CA GLN A 335 -8.42 4.36 -4.83
C GLN A 335 -9.62 5.11 -5.43
N ALA A 336 -9.69 6.43 -5.27
CA ALA A 336 -10.82 7.24 -5.76
C ALA A 336 -10.82 7.43 -7.28
N SER A 337 -9.65 7.61 -7.89
CA SER A 337 -9.50 7.94 -9.32
C SER A 337 -9.04 6.78 -10.20
N GLY A 338 -8.59 5.68 -9.59
CA GLY A 338 -7.85 4.64 -10.25
C GLY A 338 -6.44 5.08 -10.67
N PRO A 339 -5.59 4.14 -11.08
CA PRO A 339 -4.36 4.48 -11.79
C PRO A 339 -4.75 5.15 -13.10
N ALA A 340 -4.10 6.27 -13.46
CA ALA A 340 -4.40 6.91 -14.74
C ALA A 340 -4.25 5.90 -15.89
N LYS A 341 -5.22 5.89 -16.81
CA LYS A 341 -5.14 5.09 -18.03
C LYS A 341 -3.89 5.52 -18.80
N LEU A 342 -3.00 4.55 -19.03
CA LEU A 342 -1.83 4.68 -19.90
C LEU A 342 -2.25 4.32 -21.32
#